data_AF-A0A1G7UFI5-F1
#
_entry.id   AF-A0A1G7UFI5-F1
#
_cell.length_a   1.000
_cell.length_b   1.000
_cell.length_c   1.000
_cell.angle_alpha   90.00
_cell.angle_beta   90.00
_cell.angle_gamma   90.00
#
_symmetry.space_group_name_H-M   'P 1'
#
loop_
_entity.id
_entity.type
_entity.pdbx_description
1 polymer ?
#
loop_
_entity_poly.entity_id
_entity_poly.type
_entity_poly.pdbx_seq_one_letter_code
_entity_poly.pdbx_strand_id
1 'polypeptide(L)'
;MQQSKDYLEREIEKLSLMLISLIEKVTSLNSNSASDELNEIDTTLHGELDLNLSKISEMQEEEFLDHISSLHLSHIEHLSELLYRLVLKMDSSSLKESYDYSKIAKKAILLIDVLDQKSKTFSMKRLQMKEHLKTFKLG
;
A
#
# COMPACT_ATOMS: atom_id res chain seq x y z
N MET A 1 31.59 0.22 9.62
CA MET A 1 30.87 -0.74 8.75
C MET A 1 29.70 -1.40 9.47
N GLN A 2 29.86 -1.91 10.71
CA GLN A 2 28.76 -2.55 11.46
C GLN A 2 27.63 -1.56 11.85
N GLN A 3 27.98 -0.38 12.35
CA GLN A 3 27.00 0.66 12.73
C GLN A 3 26.08 1.12 11.58
N SER A 4 26.59 1.21 10.35
CA SER A 4 25.80 1.61 9.18
C SER A 4 24.80 0.53 8.76
N LYS A 5 25.20 -0.74 8.90
CA LYS A 5 24.31 -1.89 8.65
C LYS A 5 23.19 -1.93 9.69
N ASP A 6 23.55 -1.82 10.97
CA ASP A 6 22.59 -1.82 12.08
C ASP A 6 21.62 -0.62 12.02
N TYR A 7 22.05 0.50 11.44
CA TYR A 7 21.18 1.65 11.20
C TYR A 7 20.18 1.37 10.08
N LEU A 8 20.65 0.88 8.93
CA LEU A 8 19.78 0.55 7.80
C LEU A 8 18.75 -0.52 8.16
N GLU A 9 19.14 -1.57 8.89
CA GLU A 9 18.21 -2.61 9.35
C GLU A 9 17.12 -2.01 10.26
N ARG A 10 17.47 -1.07 11.15
CA ARG A 10 16.50 -0.38 11.99
C ARG A 10 15.54 0.51 11.21
N GLU A 11 16.00 1.23 10.19
CA GLU A 11 15.11 2.05 9.35
C GLU A 11 14.16 1.16 8.53
N ILE A 12 14.65 0.02 8.02
CA ILE A 12 13.82 -0.96 7.33
C ILE A 12 12.74 -1.51 8.28
N GLU A 13 13.11 -1.84 9.52
CA GLU A 13 12.18 -2.35 10.52
C GLU A 13 11.12 -1.31 10.91
N LYS A 14 11.53 -0.07 11.20
CA LYS A 14 10.61 1.02 11.55
C LYS A 14 9.54 1.24 10.49
N LEU A 15 9.95 1.38 9.23
CA LEU A 15 9.01 1.60 8.13
C LEU A 15 8.11 0.38 7.92
N SER A 16 8.63 -0.84 8.14
CA SER A 16 7.81 -2.06 8.09
C SER A 16 6.74 -2.07 9.20
N LEU A 17 7.11 -1.74 10.43
CA LEU A 17 6.18 -1.66 11.56
C LEU A 17 5.10 -0.59 11.37
N MET A 18 5.48 0.57 10.82
CA MET A 18 4.53 1.62 10.45
C MET A 18 3.49 1.10 9.46
N LEU A 19 3.93 0.47 8.36
CA LEU A 19 3.02 -0.07 7.35
C LEU A 19 2.12 -1.18 7.90
N ILE A 20 2.64 -2.04 8.77
CA ILE A 20 1.85 -3.06 9.47
C ILE A 20 0.79 -2.41 10.36
N SER A 21 1.13 -1.36 11.10
CA SER A 21 0.16 -0.62 11.93
C SER A 21 -0.96 -0.01 11.08
N LEU A 22 -0.64 0.55 9.91
CA LEU A 22 -1.65 1.04 8.97
C LEU A 22 -2.53 -0.08 8.42
N ILE A 23 -1.96 -1.25 8.13
CA ILE A 23 -2.72 -2.44 7.70
C ILE A 23 -3.73 -2.85 8.78
N GLU A 24 -3.30 -2.90 10.04
CA GLU A 24 -4.17 -3.23 11.17
C GLU A 24 -5.30 -2.22 11.31
N LYS A 25 -4.98 -0.92 11.25
CA LYS A 25 -5.95 0.18 11.29
C LYS A 25 -6.99 0.06 10.18
N VAL A 26 -6.54 -0.14 8.94
CA VAL A 26 -7.45 -0.35 7.80
C VAL A 26 -8.33 -1.57 8.01
N THR A 27 -7.81 -2.63 8.61
CA THR A 27 -8.58 -3.84 8.87
C THR A 27 -9.69 -3.60 9.90
N SER A 28 -9.40 -2.82 10.94
CA SER A 28 -10.36 -2.45 12.00
C SER A 28 -11.33 -1.32 11.62
N LEU A 29 -11.13 -0.63 10.48
CA LEU A 29 -12.02 0.43 10.00
C LEU A 29 -13.48 -0.01 10.06
N ASN A 30 -14.29 0.81 10.73
CA ASN A 30 -15.73 0.70 10.78
C ASN A 30 -16.37 1.97 10.17
N SER A 31 -17.64 1.90 9.80
CA SER A 31 -18.32 3.00 9.10
C SER A 31 -18.42 4.31 9.89
N ASN A 32 -18.32 4.26 11.22
CA ASN A 32 -18.56 5.41 12.08
C ASN A 32 -17.30 6.28 12.27
N SER A 33 -16.10 5.70 12.13
CA SER A 33 -14.81 6.39 12.26
C SER A 33 -14.02 6.45 10.95
N ALA A 34 -14.62 6.02 9.84
CA ALA A 34 -13.92 5.79 8.59
C ALA A 34 -13.21 7.04 8.02
N SER A 35 -13.85 8.21 8.11
CA SER A 35 -13.25 9.46 7.60
C SER A 35 -12.00 9.86 8.39
N ASP A 36 -12.06 9.80 9.72
CA ASP A 36 -10.95 10.23 10.58
C ASP A 36 -9.77 9.26 10.47
N GLU A 37 -10.06 7.96 10.44
CA GLU A 37 -9.03 6.94 10.28
C GLU A 37 -8.38 6.98 8.88
N LEU A 38 -9.14 7.28 7.81
CA LEU A 38 -8.57 7.50 6.48
C LEU A 38 -7.68 8.74 6.44
N ASN A 39 -8.08 9.83 7.07
CA ASN A 39 -7.25 11.03 7.17
C ASN A 39 -5.93 10.75 7.91
N GLU A 40 -5.97 9.92 8.96
CA GLU A 40 -4.76 9.52 9.68
C GLU A 40 -3.85 8.64 8.82
N ILE A 41 -4.42 7.72 8.02
CA ILE A 41 -3.67 6.92 7.05
C ILE A 41 -3.01 7.83 6.01
N ASP A 42 -3.74 8.78 5.43
CA ASP A 42 -3.21 9.76 4.48
C ASP A 42 -2.07 10.58 5.10
N THR A 43 -2.26 11.06 6.32
CA THR A 43 -1.26 11.87 7.05
C THR A 43 0.01 11.05 7.31
N THR A 44 -0.14 9.79 7.73
CA THR A 44 1.00 8.91 8.04
C THR A 44 1.77 8.53 6.78
N LEU A 45 1.07 8.15 5.71
CA LEU A 45 1.69 7.88 4.41
C LEU A 45 2.43 9.12 3.89
N HIS A 46 1.87 10.31 4.10
CA HIS A 46 2.49 11.54 3.60
C HIS A 46 3.75 11.87 4.39
N GLY A 47 3.72 11.74 5.71
CA GLY A 47 4.87 12.01 6.58
C GLY A 47 6.06 11.08 6.34
N GLU A 48 5.82 9.80 6.10
CA GLU A 48 6.88 8.78 6.03
C GLU A 48 7.31 8.43 4.59
N LEU A 49 6.37 8.50 3.64
CA LEU A 49 6.60 8.07 2.26
C LEU A 49 6.36 9.19 1.25
N ASP A 50 5.95 10.39 1.65
CA ASP A 50 5.48 11.44 0.73
C ASP A 50 4.40 10.90 -0.25
N LEU A 51 3.51 10.03 0.25
CA LEU A 51 2.38 9.48 -0.47
C LEU A 51 1.08 9.77 0.27
N ASN A 52 -0.03 9.91 -0.42
CA ASN A 52 -1.36 9.82 0.17
C ASN A 52 -2.29 9.18 -0.86
N LEU A 53 -3.50 8.79 -0.48
CA LEU A 53 -4.42 8.04 -1.33
C LEU A 53 -4.77 8.80 -2.62
N SER A 54 -4.93 10.12 -2.55
CA SER A 54 -5.14 10.97 -3.72
C SER A 54 -3.93 10.92 -4.66
N LYS A 55 -2.73 11.15 -4.12
CA LYS A 55 -1.47 11.14 -4.86
C LYS A 55 -1.23 9.76 -5.49
N ILE A 56 -1.44 8.67 -4.76
CA ILE A 56 -1.32 7.30 -5.28
C ILE A 56 -2.28 7.06 -6.44
N SER A 57 -3.53 7.53 -6.31
CA SER A 57 -4.54 7.38 -7.35
C SER A 57 -4.19 8.14 -8.63
N GLU A 58 -3.70 9.37 -8.50
CA GLU A 58 -3.49 10.29 -9.63
C GLU A 58 -2.09 10.21 -10.27
N MET A 59 -1.09 9.78 -9.49
CA MET A 59 0.30 9.65 -9.94
C MET A 59 0.39 8.70 -11.14
N GLN A 60 1.24 9.02 -12.11
CA GLN A 60 1.47 8.13 -13.26
C GLN A 60 2.16 6.83 -12.84
N GLU A 61 2.06 5.77 -13.65
CA GLU A 61 2.65 4.47 -13.31
C GLU A 61 4.18 4.54 -13.20
N GLU A 62 4.84 5.21 -14.14
CA GLU A 62 6.30 5.41 -14.14
C GLU A 62 6.76 6.21 -12.92
N GLU A 63 6.11 7.35 -12.66
CA GLU A 63 6.40 8.20 -11.49
C GLU A 63 6.22 7.44 -10.17
N PHE A 64 5.18 6.59 -10.08
CA PHE A 64 4.94 5.78 -8.89
C PHE A 64 6.00 4.70 -8.71
N LEU A 65 6.45 4.05 -9.79
CA LEU A 65 7.54 3.08 -9.74
C LEU A 65 8.87 3.73 -9.34
N ASP A 66 9.15 4.93 -9.84
CA ASP A 66 10.34 5.69 -9.48
C ASP A 66 10.30 6.08 -8.00
N HIS A 67 9.14 6.53 -7.51
CA HIS A 67 8.93 6.91 -6.10
C HIS A 67 9.17 5.73 -5.14
N ILE A 68 8.71 4.54 -5.50
CA ILE A 68 8.87 3.33 -4.66
C ILE A 68 10.15 2.54 -4.96
N SER A 69 10.98 2.99 -5.91
CA SER A 69 12.20 2.27 -6.35
C SER A 69 13.26 2.13 -5.26
N SER A 70 13.30 3.08 -4.32
CA SER A 70 14.24 3.14 -3.18
C SER A 70 13.80 2.30 -1.99
N LEU A 71 12.55 1.82 -1.98
CA LEU A 71 11.98 1.05 -0.89
C LEU A 71 12.52 -0.39 -0.87
N HIS A 72 12.70 -0.93 0.34
CA HIS A 72 13.04 -2.33 0.50
C HIS A 72 11.86 -3.21 0.09
N LEU A 73 12.14 -4.44 -0.41
CA LEU A 73 11.08 -5.35 -0.88
C LEU A 73 10.02 -5.64 0.20
N SER A 74 10.40 -5.67 1.47
CA SER A 74 9.44 -5.84 2.57
C SER A 74 8.47 -4.66 2.70
N HIS A 75 8.93 -3.43 2.44
CA HIS A 75 8.07 -2.24 2.42
C HIS A 75 7.11 -2.30 1.24
N ILE A 76 7.59 -2.73 0.07
CA ILE A 76 6.74 -2.92 -1.12
C ILE A 76 5.67 -3.99 -0.85
N GLU A 77 6.02 -5.08 -0.16
CA GLU A 77 5.07 -6.12 0.27
C GLU A 77 3.97 -5.51 1.14
N HIS A 78 4.34 -4.83 2.23
CA HIS A 78 3.37 -4.25 3.15
C HIS A 78 2.56 -3.13 2.50
N LEU A 79 3.17 -2.29 1.65
CA LEU A 79 2.45 -1.25 0.92
C LEU A 79 1.43 -1.87 -0.05
N SER A 80 1.78 -2.95 -0.76
CA SER A 80 0.84 -3.66 -1.64
C SER A 80 -0.36 -4.23 -0.87
N GLU A 81 -0.12 -4.75 0.34
CA GLU A 81 -1.17 -5.25 1.23
C GLU A 81 -2.03 -4.13 1.81
N LEU A 82 -1.43 -3.01 2.19
CA LEU A 82 -2.15 -1.84 2.65
C LEU A 82 -3.13 -1.33 1.59
N LEU A 83 -2.64 -1.12 0.36
CA LEU A 83 -3.48 -0.67 -0.75
C LEU A 83 -4.59 -1.67 -1.09
N TYR A 84 -4.28 -2.97 -1.05
CA TYR A 84 -5.29 -4.00 -1.21
C TYR A 84 -6.41 -3.90 -0.18
N ARG A 85 -6.07 -3.80 1.11
CA ARG A 85 -7.06 -3.71 2.20
C ARG A 85 -7.89 -2.44 2.12
N LEU A 86 -7.28 -1.33 1.70
CA LEU A 86 -7.98 -0.06 1.45
C LEU A 86 -9.03 -0.22 0.35
N VAL A 87 -8.66 -0.83 -0.78
CA VAL A 87 -9.60 -1.10 -1.88
C VAL A 87 -10.79 -1.94 -1.40
N LEU A 88 -10.55 -3.00 -0.62
CA LEU A 88 -11.64 -3.82 -0.07
C LEU A 88 -12.57 -3.02 0.83
N LYS A 89 -12.01 -2.19 1.72
CA LYS A 89 -12.79 -1.39 2.65
C LYS A 89 -13.61 -0.33 1.92
N MET A 90 -13.01 0.34 0.94
CA MET A 90 -13.69 1.35 0.12
C MET A 90 -14.82 0.74 -0.70
N ASP A 91 -14.65 -0.45 -1.28
CA ASP A 91 -15.72 -1.11 -2.04
C ASP A 91 -16.89 -1.55 -1.15
N SER A 92 -16.61 -2.01 0.07
CA SER A 92 -17.62 -2.47 1.02
C SER A 92 -18.35 -1.37 1.81
N SER A 93 -17.93 -0.11 1.70
CA SER A 93 -18.42 0.99 2.53
C SER A 93 -18.95 2.17 1.70
N SER A 94 -19.60 3.12 2.36
CA SER A 94 -20.03 4.39 1.75
C SER A 94 -18.85 5.31 1.37
N LEU A 95 -17.60 4.86 1.53
CA LEU A 95 -16.38 5.62 1.21
C LEU A 95 -16.07 5.64 -0.29
N LYS A 96 -16.89 4.98 -1.13
CA LYS A 96 -16.74 4.97 -2.60
C LYS A 96 -16.64 6.37 -3.21
N GLU A 97 -17.20 7.39 -2.56
CA GLU A 97 -17.26 8.75 -3.12
C GLU A 97 -15.97 9.55 -2.93
N SER A 98 -15.07 9.15 -2.02
CA SER A 98 -13.91 9.98 -1.65
C SER A 98 -12.66 9.73 -2.49
N TYR A 99 -12.49 8.52 -3.04
CA TYR A 99 -11.27 8.15 -3.79
C TYR A 99 -11.60 7.18 -4.93
N ASP A 100 -10.87 7.32 -6.04
CA ASP A 100 -10.93 6.37 -7.15
C ASP A 100 -10.19 5.08 -6.78
N TYR A 101 -10.92 4.18 -6.12
CA TYR A 101 -10.41 2.89 -5.67
C TYR A 101 -9.96 1.99 -6.84
N SER A 102 -10.49 2.20 -8.05
CA SER A 102 -10.06 1.46 -9.24
C SER A 102 -8.60 1.76 -9.55
N LYS A 103 -8.20 3.04 -9.49
CA LYS A 103 -6.81 3.49 -9.71
C LYS A 103 -5.88 3.00 -8.60
N ILE A 104 -6.32 3.07 -7.34
CA ILE A 104 -5.56 2.51 -6.21
C ILE A 104 -5.35 1.00 -6.40
N ALA A 105 -6.37 0.26 -6.88
CA ALA A 105 -6.24 -1.15 -7.20
C ALA A 105 -5.20 -1.40 -8.31
N LYS A 106 -5.13 -0.52 -9.33
CA LYS A 106 -4.06 -0.60 -10.36
C LYS A 106 -2.67 -0.46 -9.73
N LYS A 107 -2.49 0.48 -8.80
CA LYS A 107 -1.21 0.68 -8.11
C LYS A 107 -0.83 -0.51 -7.21
N ALA A 108 -1.81 -1.09 -6.51
CA ALA A 108 -1.58 -2.29 -5.72
C ALA A 108 -1.09 -3.46 -6.60
N ILE A 109 -1.71 -3.67 -7.77
CA ILE A 109 -1.26 -4.68 -8.74
C ILE A 109 0.17 -4.38 -9.21
N LEU A 110 0.48 -3.12 -9.51
CA LEU A 110 1.80 -2.71 -9.97
C LEU A 110 2.90 -3.02 -8.94
N LEU A 111 2.63 -2.81 -7.65
CA LEU A 111 3.55 -3.22 -6.57
C LEU A 111 3.73 -4.75 -6.52
N ILE A 112 2.64 -5.52 -6.70
CA ILE A 112 2.71 -6.98 -6.76
C ILE A 112 3.55 -7.44 -7.95
N ASP A 113 3.40 -6.80 -9.12
CA ASP A 113 4.22 -7.09 -10.30
C ASP A 113 5.71 -6.84 -10.03
N VAL A 114 6.05 -5.73 -9.36
CA VAL A 114 7.42 -5.45 -8.92
C VAL A 114 7.93 -6.54 -7.97
N LEU A 115 7.11 -6.98 -7.02
CA LEU A 115 7.46 -8.05 -6.09
C LEU A 115 7.69 -9.37 -6.82
N ASP A 116 6.83 -9.76 -7.75
CA ASP A 116 6.95 -10.99 -8.51
C ASP A 116 8.19 -10.98 -9.42
N GLN A 117 8.57 -9.82 -9.95
CA GLN A 117 9.77 -9.65 -10.77
C GLN A 117 11.07 -9.67 -9.94
N LYS A 118 11.08 -8.99 -8.79
CA LYS A 118 12.28 -8.83 -7.96
C LYS A 118 12.46 -9.94 -6.93
N SER A 119 11.37 -10.57 -6.50
CA SER A 119 11.40 -11.68 -5.55
C SER A 119 11.81 -12.97 -6.27
N LYS A 120 12.66 -13.77 -5.62
CA LYS A 120 13.01 -15.12 -6.09
C LYS A 120 12.01 -16.18 -5.62
N THR A 121 10.91 -15.75 -4.99
CA THR A 121 9.99 -16.63 -4.26
C THR A 121 8.57 -16.39 -4.73
N PHE A 122 7.92 -17.49 -5.15
CA PHE A 122 6.49 -17.49 -5.42
C PHE A 122 5.69 -17.24 -4.14
N SER A 123 4.63 -16.44 -4.24
CA SER A 123 3.72 -16.16 -3.12
C SER A 123 2.27 -16.37 -3.55
N MET A 124 1.62 -17.37 -2.95
CA MET A 124 0.19 -17.63 -3.16
C MET A 124 -0.67 -16.43 -2.73
N LYS A 125 -0.26 -15.75 -1.64
CA LYS A 125 -0.93 -14.55 -1.14
C LYS A 125 -0.94 -13.44 -2.20
N ARG A 126 0.20 -13.17 -2.83
CA ARG A 126 0.31 -12.15 -3.91
C ARG A 126 -0.58 -12.49 -5.10
N LEU A 127 -0.58 -13.77 -5.52
CA LEU A 127 -1.45 -14.23 -6.60
C LEU A 127 -2.94 -13.99 -6.27
N GLN A 128 -3.38 -14.39 -5.09
CA GLN A 128 -4.77 -14.20 -4.65
C GLN A 128 -5.15 -12.72 -4.58
N MET A 129 -4.30 -11.87 -4.00
CA MET A 129 -4.52 -10.42 -3.94
C MET A 129 -4.63 -9.83 -5.34
N LYS A 130 -3.73 -10.19 -6.25
CA LYS A 130 -3.71 -9.70 -7.63
C LYS A 130 -4.95 -10.10 -8.41
N GLU A 131 -5.36 -11.37 -8.34
CA GLU A 131 -6.58 -11.84 -9.01
C GLU A 131 -7.83 -11.15 -8.47
N HIS A 132 -7.89 -10.92 -7.15
CA HIS A 132 -9.00 -10.17 -6.57
C HIS A 132 -8.99 -8.70 -7.02
N LEU A 133 -7.83 -8.03 -7.02
CA LEU A 133 -7.70 -6.64 -7.44
C LEU A 133 -8.13 -6.42 -8.91
N LYS A 134 -7.96 -7.42 -9.78
CA LYS A 134 -8.41 -7.34 -11.18
C LYS A 134 -9.92 -7.16 -11.31
N THR A 135 -10.74 -7.60 -10.36
CA THR A 135 -12.21 -7.42 -10.41
C THR A 135 -12.59 -5.94 -10.26
N PHE A 136 -11.79 -5.14 -9.54
CA PHE A 136 -11.99 -3.70 -9.35
C PHE A 136 -11.42 -2.86 -10.50
N LYS A 137 -10.60 -3.45 -11.39
CA LYS A 137 -9.98 -2.79 -12.54
C LYS A 137 -10.95 -2.60 -13.72
N LEU A 138 -12.08 -3.32 -13.70
CA LEU A 138 -13.07 -3.42 -14.77
C LEU A 138 -14.38 -2.69 -14.44
N GLY A 139 -14.47 -2.03 -13.29
CA GLY A 139 -15.61 -1.23 -12.85
C GLY A 139 -15.52 0.23 -13.26
#